data_AF-A0A9Q1B8V3-F1
#
_entry.id   AF-A0A9Q1B8V3-F1
#
_cell.length_a   1.000
_cell.length_b   1.000
_cell.length_c   1.000
_cell.angle_alpha   90.00
_cell.angle_beta   90.00
_cell.angle_gamma   90.00
#
_symmetry.space_group_name_H-M   'P 1'
#
loop_
_entity.id
_entity.type
_entity.pdbx_description
1 polymer ?
#
loop_
_entity_poly.entity_id
_entity_poly.type
_entity_poly.pdbx_seq_one_letter_code
_entity_poly.pdbx_strand_id
1 'polypeptide(L)'
;MSLTLEGCMVNSVSSQTRYKSKIYAVMEVKGTSLQMQLDSGATCNVMPLQYVPEGINVNSPESTVSLKMYSQGEMTVQGTCKIPVRNPKNRKKYLVHFVVVDAKNCVPLLGSRAIQQMELITVRFENISLPETEINQVEESTKQCMTKEEVYSEFRDLFKGIGQIPGIIHLTTDPSVPPVVAPPHRVPVAMKPKLKKELARLEGLNIIEKVVEPTDWVSNLVIMTKTNGKTRICIDPKPLNEALKREHYPLPVIEDVLPQLCDVKVYSKADLKEGFLQCTLDEESSQLTAFQTPWGRYRYKRMPFGIKPAPELFQKLDQNL
;
A
#
# COMPACT_ATOMS: atom_id res chain seq x y z
N MET A 1 -12.45 45.22 51.70
CA MET A 1 -12.02 43.87 52.12
C MET A 1 -11.90 43.01 50.87
N SER A 2 -10.69 42.88 50.33
CA SER A 2 -10.19 41.71 49.59
C SER A 2 -8.82 42.07 49.00
N LEU A 3 -7.80 41.36 49.49
CA LEU A 3 -6.39 41.53 49.19
C LEU A 3 -6.01 40.85 47.86
N THR A 4 -5.14 41.53 47.12
CA THR A 4 -4.24 40.97 46.11
C THR A 4 -3.22 40.03 46.76
N LEU A 5 -2.95 38.87 46.14
CA LEU A 5 -1.79 38.04 46.44
C LEU A 5 -1.09 37.68 45.13
N GLU A 6 0.10 38.27 44.98
CA GLU A 6 1.10 38.01 43.96
C GLU A 6 1.45 36.52 43.94
N GLY A 7 1.34 35.90 42.76
CA GLY A 7 1.71 34.49 42.57
C GLY A 7 3.22 34.32 42.52
N CYS A 8 3.79 33.77 43.59
CA CYS A 8 5.17 33.31 43.73
C CYS A 8 5.73 32.64 42.46
N MET A 9 6.86 33.15 41.95
CA MET A 9 7.80 32.36 41.14
C MET A 9 8.64 31.48 42.06
N VAL A 10 8.41 30.17 42.03
CA VAL A 10 9.25 29.18 42.72
C VAL A 10 10.41 28.79 41.78
N ASN A 11 11.62 29.28 42.07
CA ASN A 11 12.80 29.12 41.20
C ASN A 11 13.61 27.82 41.42
N SER A 12 13.23 26.97 42.38
CA SER A 12 13.61 25.55 42.43
C SER A 12 12.84 24.84 43.54
N VAL A 13 12.44 23.59 43.28
CA VAL A 13 11.92 22.68 44.30
C VAL A 13 12.97 21.60 44.49
N SER A 14 13.67 21.59 45.63
CA SER A 14 14.52 20.47 46.02
C SER A 14 13.64 19.32 46.49
N SER A 15 13.01 18.62 45.56
CA SER A 15 12.17 17.48 45.90
C SER A 15 13.05 16.24 46.05
N GLN A 16 13.13 15.67 47.26
CA GLN A 16 13.52 14.26 47.43
C GLN A 16 12.41 13.37 46.87
N THR A 17 12.29 13.34 45.54
CA THR A 17 11.33 12.49 44.85
C THR A 17 11.91 11.08 44.72
N ARG A 18 11.06 10.07 44.98
CA ARG A 18 11.36 8.66 44.71
C ARG A 18 11.75 8.40 43.24
N TYR A 19 11.34 9.30 42.35
CA TYR A 19 11.54 9.22 40.91
C TYR A 19 12.53 10.30 40.46
N LYS A 20 13.56 9.89 39.69
CA LYS A 20 14.54 10.81 39.11
C LYS A 20 13.88 11.60 37.97
N SER A 21 14.18 12.90 37.88
CA SER A 21 13.68 13.78 36.82
C SER A 21 14.23 13.44 35.43
N LYS A 22 15.42 12.83 35.36
CA LYS A 22 16.03 12.33 34.12
C LYS A 22 16.45 10.88 34.30
N ILE A 23 16.07 10.04 33.35
CA ILE A 23 16.43 8.62 33.30
C ILE A 23 17.46 8.44 32.19
N TYR A 24 18.46 7.59 32.42
CA TYR A 24 19.52 7.31 31.46
C TYR A 24 19.66 5.80 31.27
N ALA A 25 20.00 5.37 30.06
CA ALA A 25 20.44 4.00 29.76
C ALA A 25 21.80 4.01 29.08
N VAL A 26 22.60 2.99 29.38
CA VAL A 26 23.87 2.73 28.66
C VAL A 26 23.58 1.76 27.53
N MET A 27 23.92 2.17 26.31
CA MET A 27 23.67 1.43 25.08
C MET A 27 24.99 1.17 24.34
N GLU A 28 25.12 0.01 23.71
CA GLU A 28 26.33 -0.35 22.96
C GLU A 28 26.17 0.05 21.48
N VAL A 29 27.06 0.91 20.99
CA VAL A 29 27.08 1.44 19.61
C VAL A 29 28.44 1.14 19.00
N LYS A 30 28.48 0.31 17.95
CA LYS A 30 29.73 -0.19 17.31
C LYS A 30 30.82 -0.65 18.31
N GLY A 31 30.43 -1.26 19.43
CA GLY A 31 31.36 -1.76 20.45
C GLY A 31 31.75 -0.73 21.53
N THR A 32 31.29 0.52 21.43
CA THR A 32 31.45 1.55 22.47
C THR A 32 30.19 1.64 23.32
N SER A 33 30.34 1.73 24.65
CA SER A 33 29.22 1.97 25.56
C SER A 33 28.92 3.47 25.65
N LEU A 34 27.71 3.87 25.28
CA LEU A 34 27.26 5.25 25.21
C LEU A 34 26.06 5.46 26.14
N GLN A 35 26.15 6.45 27.02
CA GLN A 35 25.04 6.84 27.89
C GLN A 35 24.07 7.74 27.10
N MET A 36 22.80 7.35 27.09
CA MET A 36 21.71 8.07 26.42
C MET A 36 20.64 8.46 27.44
N GLN A 37 20.10 9.67 27.32
CA GLN A 37 18.95 10.11 28.08
C GLN A 37 17.67 9.47 27.51
N LEU A 38 16.83 8.95 28.38
CA LEU A 38 15.51 8.44 28.03
C LEU A 38 14.51 9.59 28.20
N ASP A 39 13.91 10.05 27.11
CA ASP A 39 12.90 11.09 27.12
C ASP A 39 11.60 10.59 26.51
N SER A 40 10.61 10.35 27.38
CA SER A 40 9.26 9.96 26.97
C SER A 40 8.47 11.10 26.31
N GLY A 41 8.91 12.35 26.46
CA GLY A 41 8.30 13.52 25.81
C GLY A 41 8.84 13.78 24.41
N ALA A 42 9.95 13.14 24.02
CA ALA A 42 10.57 13.33 22.71
C ALA A 42 9.96 12.39 21.65
N THR A 43 9.60 12.96 20.50
CA THR A 43 9.06 12.25 19.34
C THR A 43 10.14 11.66 18.43
N CYS A 44 11.40 12.09 18.57
CA CYS A 44 12.53 11.65 17.77
C CYS A 44 13.75 11.33 18.65
N ASN A 45 14.71 10.57 18.09
CA ASN A 45 16.00 10.32 18.73
C ASN A 45 17.01 11.35 18.24
N VAL A 46 17.85 11.86 19.13
CA VAL A 46 18.85 12.89 18.82
C VAL A 46 20.24 12.36 19.12
N MET A 47 21.16 12.54 18.18
CA MET A 47 22.56 12.18 18.32
C MET A 47 23.44 13.40 18.07
N PRO A 48 24.23 13.86 19.05
CA PRO A 48 25.27 14.85 18.80
C PRO A 48 26.34 14.27 17.85
N LEU A 49 26.85 15.10 16.94
CA LEU A 49 27.80 14.67 15.91
C LEU A 49 29.03 13.95 16.48
N GLN A 50 29.51 14.36 17.65
CA GLN A 50 30.67 13.76 18.33
C GLN A 50 30.49 12.29 18.75
N TYR A 51 29.24 11.82 18.84
CA TYR A 51 28.92 10.45 19.22
C TYR A 51 28.53 9.57 18.02
N VAL A 52 28.55 10.13 16.80
CA VAL A 52 28.34 9.36 15.58
C VAL A 52 29.59 8.50 15.32
N PRO A 53 29.48 7.17 15.24
CA PRO A 53 30.63 6.31 15.00
C PRO A 53 31.28 6.56 13.63
N GLU A 54 32.61 6.45 13.57
CA GLU A 54 33.35 6.55 12.32
C GLU A 54 32.85 5.53 11.27
N GLY A 55 32.75 5.98 10.02
CA GLY A 55 32.24 5.18 8.90
C GLY A 55 30.71 5.07 8.81
N ILE A 56 29.94 5.90 9.53
CA ILE A 56 28.51 6.12 9.25
C ILE A 56 28.36 7.45 8.51
N ASN A 57 27.82 7.40 7.29
CA ASN A 57 27.51 8.62 6.54
C ASN A 57 26.29 9.30 7.17
N VAL A 58 26.44 10.58 7.50
CA VAL A 58 25.33 11.46 7.87
C VAL A 58 24.76 11.99 6.55
N ASN A 59 23.54 11.59 6.23
CA ASN A 59 22.88 12.05 5.02
C ASN A 59 22.41 13.49 5.22
N SER A 60 22.55 14.33 4.19
CA SER A 60 21.97 15.67 4.17
C SER A 60 20.49 15.58 4.55
N PRO A 61 19.97 16.50 5.37
CA PRO A 61 18.58 16.45 5.79
C PRO A 61 17.69 16.53 4.56
N GLU A 62 16.95 15.46 4.26
CA GLU A 62 15.83 15.51 3.34
C GLU A 62 14.88 16.58 3.92
N SER A 63 14.66 17.63 3.14
CA SER A 63 13.95 18.88 3.45
C SER A 63 12.98 18.83 4.65
N THR A 64 13.12 19.79 5.58
CA THR A 64 12.15 20.20 6.64
C THR A 64 12.21 19.51 8.02
N VAL A 65 13.39 19.10 8.53
CA VAL A 65 13.51 18.68 9.95
C VAL A 65 13.95 19.87 10.81
N SER A 66 12.99 20.60 11.41
CA SER A 66 13.26 21.62 12.44
C SER A 66 13.06 21.05 13.84
N LEU A 67 14.11 20.98 14.66
CA LEU A 67 14.00 20.57 16.06
C LEU A 67 13.60 21.77 16.92
N LYS A 68 12.35 21.78 17.40
CA LYS A 68 11.88 22.74 18.39
C LYS A 68 12.16 22.20 19.79
N MET A 69 12.96 22.93 20.54
CA MET A 69 13.27 22.61 21.94
C MET A 69 12.06 22.96 22.83
N TYR A 70 11.96 22.29 23.99
CA TYR A 70 10.97 22.65 25.02
C TYR A 70 11.06 24.12 25.45
N SER A 71 12.26 24.71 25.38
CA SER A 71 12.51 26.13 25.65
C SER A 71 12.18 27.07 24.48
N GLN A 72 11.41 26.62 23.48
CA GLN A 72 11.05 27.35 22.24
C GLN A 72 12.23 27.75 21.33
N GLY A 73 13.45 27.29 21.60
CA GLY A 73 14.62 27.51 20.73
C GLY A 73 14.67 26.51 19.57
N GLU A 74 15.23 26.93 18.43
CA GLU A 74 15.51 26.05 17.29
C GLU A 74 16.95 25.51 17.36
N MET A 75 17.12 24.22 17.08
CA MET A 75 18.45 23.59 17.02
C MET A 75 18.81 23.22 15.57
N THR A 76 20.04 23.52 15.17
CA THR A 76 20.55 23.25 13.83
C THR A 76 20.78 21.75 13.63
N VAL A 77 20.08 21.20 12.63
CA VAL A 77 20.17 19.79 12.23
C VAL A 77 21.24 19.66 11.15
N GLN A 78 22.24 18.82 11.40
CA GLN A 78 23.31 18.51 10.44
C GLN A 78 22.87 17.43 9.44
N GLY A 79 21.93 16.57 9.83
CA GLY A 79 21.39 15.53 8.97
C GLY A 79 20.75 14.40 9.74
N THR A 80 20.59 13.26 9.09
CA THR A 80 20.03 12.05 9.70
C THR A 80 20.91 10.83 9.43
N CYS A 81 20.90 9.88 10.36
CA CYS A 81 21.62 8.62 10.19
C CYS A 81 20.91 7.46 10.90
N LYS A 82 21.15 6.24 10.42
CA LYS A 82 20.69 5.01 11.05
C LYS A 82 21.86 4.34 11.75
N ILE A 83 21.76 4.18 13.07
CA ILE A 83 22.82 3.62 13.90
C ILE A 83 22.33 2.31 14.53
N PRO A 84 23.07 1.20 14.39
CA PRO A 84 22.80 -0.02 15.14
C PRO A 84 23.18 0.16 16.60
N VAL A 85 22.19 0.08 17.48
CA VAL A 85 22.30 0.23 18.93
C VAL A 85 21.91 -1.08 19.60
N ARG A 86 22.73 -1.57 20.53
CA ARG A 86 22.45 -2.80 21.27
C ARG A 86 22.16 -2.49 22.73
N ASN A 87 21.09 -3.07 23.26
CA ASN A 87 20.81 -3.00 24.69
C ASN A 87 21.65 -4.09 25.40
N PRO A 88 22.56 -3.74 26.32
CA PRO A 88 23.43 -4.71 26.97
C PRO A 88 22.67 -5.67 27.90
N LYS A 89 21.47 -5.30 28.37
CA LYS A 89 20.67 -6.13 29.29
C LYS A 89 19.93 -7.25 28.56
N ASN A 90 19.25 -6.95 27.47
CA ASN A 90 18.51 -7.96 26.69
C ASN A 90 19.31 -8.53 25.50
N ARG A 91 20.51 -7.99 25.24
CA ARG A 91 21.44 -8.34 24.15
C ARG A 91 20.89 -8.17 22.73
N LYS A 92 19.68 -7.62 22.56
CA LYS A 92 19.03 -7.35 21.27
C LYS A 92 19.66 -6.13 20.59
N LYS A 93 19.77 -6.18 19.26
CA LYS A 93 20.23 -5.08 18.41
C LYS A 93 19.04 -4.38 17.76
N TYR A 94 19.08 -3.07 17.72
CA TYR A 94 18.04 -2.20 17.18
C TYR A 94 18.68 -1.24 16.19
N LEU A 95 18.11 -1.13 14.98
CA LEU A 95 18.54 -0.11 14.03
C LEU A 95 17.74 1.17 14.29
N VAL A 96 18.38 2.17 14.87
CA VAL A 96 17.71 3.38 15.37
C VAL A 96 18.00 4.55 14.43
N HIS A 97 16.96 5.27 14.04
CA HIS A 97 17.08 6.51 13.28
C HIS A 97 17.35 7.68 14.23
N PHE A 98 18.44 8.40 14.00
CA PHE A 98 18.85 9.56 14.77
C PHE A 98 18.86 10.82 13.89
N VAL A 99 18.36 11.91 14.46
CA VAL A 99 18.60 13.26 13.96
C VAL A 99 19.94 13.72 14.52
N VAL A 100 20.88 14.07 13.64
CA VAL A 100 22.23 14.47 14.01
C VAL A 100 22.29 15.97 14.20
N VAL A 101 22.83 16.41 15.34
CA VAL A 101 22.84 17.81 15.75
C VAL A 101 24.26 18.28 16.07
N ASP A 102 24.54 19.54 15.79
CA ASP A 102 25.81 20.18 16.12
C ASP A 102 25.76 20.84 17.50
N ALA A 103 25.70 20.01 18.54
CA ALA A 103 25.64 20.47 19.92
C ALA A 103 26.66 19.72 20.79
N LYS A 104 27.82 20.36 21.04
CA LYS A 104 28.95 19.76 21.79
C LYS A 104 28.61 19.36 23.23
N ASN A 105 27.60 19.99 23.83
CA ASN A 105 27.18 19.75 25.23
C ASN A 105 25.83 19.01 25.35
N CYS A 106 25.36 18.37 24.27
CA CYS A 106 24.11 17.62 24.29
C CYS A 106 24.38 16.14 24.62
N VAL A 107 23.51 15.54 25.44
CA VAL A 107 23.55 14.10 25.70
C VAL A 107 22.70 13.42 24.62
N PRO A 108 23.15 12.30 24.02
CA PRO A 108 22.33 11.53 23.10
C PRO A 108 20.98 11.17 23.74
N LEU A 109 19.90 11.28 22.96
CA LEU A 109 18.54 11.12 23.45
C LEU A 109 17.83 10.02 22.68
N LEU A 110 17.15 9.16 23.43
CA LEU A 110 16.18 8.20 22.91
C LEU A 110 14.77 8.75 23.14
N GLY A 111 13.98 8.78 22.08
CA GLY A 111 12.59 9.20 22.14
C GLY A 111 11.66 8.08 22.61
N SER A 112 10.42 8.44 22.93
CA SER A 112 9.41 7.58 23.54
C SER A 112 9.26 6.22 22.85
N ARG A 113 9.22 6.22 21.51
CA ARG A 113 9.08 5.00 20.70
C ARG A 113 10.28 4.07 20.81
N ALA A 114 11.50 4.60 20.78
CA ALA A 114 12.71 3.78 20.86
C ALA A 114 12.84 3.15 22.26
N ILE A 115 12.54 3.92 23.31
CA ILE A 115 12.60 3.46 24.69
C ILE A 115 11.64 2.29 24.94
N GLN A 116 10.39 2.40 24.47
CA GLN A 116 9.39 1.34 24.61
C GLN A 116 9.78 0.09 23.83
N GLN A 117 10.22 0.23 22.57
CA GLN A 117 10.68 -0.90 21.75
C GLN A 117 11.92 -1.62 22.33
N MET A 118 12.77 -0.88 23.03
CA MET A 118 13.94 -1.43 23.71
C MET A 118 13.64 -1.98 25.10
N GLU A 119 12.36 -1.96 25.52
CA GLU A 119 11.90 -2.40 26.84
C GLU A 119 12.59 -1.65 28.00
N LEU A 120 12.97 -0.38 27.77
CA LEU A 120 13.65 0.46 28.77
C LEU A 120 12.67 1.17 29.71
N ILE A 121 11.45 1.47 29.21
CA ILE A 121 10.32 1.98 29.99
C ILE A 121 9.07 1.24 29.49
N THR A 122 8.23 0.80 30.42
CA THR A 122 6.92 0.19 30.12
C THR A 122 5.81 1.16 30.52
N VAL A 123 4.91 1.44 29.59
CA VAL A 123 3.69 2.21 29.88
C VAL A 123 2.63 1.25 30.39
N ARG A 124 2.09 1.51 31.58
CA ARG A 124 1.01 0.71 32.15
C ARG A 124 -0.34 1.36 31.85
N PHE A 125 -0.91 1.04 30.70
CA PHE A 125 -2.18 1.61 30.22
C PHE A 125 -3.35 1.39 31.18
N GLU A 126 -3.35 0.29 31.94
CA GLU A 126 -4.31 0.01 33.02
C GLU A 126 -4.40 1.11 34.09
N ASN A 127 -3.34 1.92 34.25
CA ASN A 127 -3.28 3.01 35.22
C ASN A 127 -3.51 4.40 34.58
N ILE A 128 -3.89 4.46 33.30
CA ILE A 128 -4.08 5.69 32.54
C ILE A 128 -5.54 5.75 32.08
N SER A 129 -6.28 6.75 32.58
CA SER A 129 -7.61 7.05 32.05
C SER A 129 -7.45 7.83 30.75
N LEU A 130 -7.78 7.18 29.62
CA LEU A 130 -7.71 7.77 28.29
C LEU A 130 -9.06 8.41 27.91
N PRO A 131 -9.09 9.60 27.26
CA PRO A 131 -10.29 10.13 26.66
C PRO A 131 -10.85 9.20 25.58
N GLU A 132 -12.18 9.07 25.50
CA GLU A 132 -12.87 8.10 24.61
C GLU A 132 -12.55 8.24 23.11
N THR A 133 -11.96 9.36 22.69
CA THR A 133 -11.51 9.61 21.33
C THR A 133 -10.21 8.89 20.93
N GLU A 134 -9.44 8.34 21.87
CA GLU A 134 -8.22 7.56 21.59
C GLU A 134 -8.39 6.04 21.77
N ILE A 135 -9.59 5.58 22.16
CA ILE A 135 -9.88 4.16 22.45
C ILE A 135 -9.78 3.27 21.20
N ASN A 136 -9.88 3.82 19.99
CA ASN A 136 -9.76 3.04 18.75
C ASN A 136 -8.33 2.66 18.33
N GLN A 137 -7.29 2.92 19.15
CA GLN A 137 -5.90 2.54 18.82
C GLN A 137 -5.16 1.71 19.88
N VAL A 138 -5.81 1.28 20.97
CA VAL A 138 -5.14 0.51 22.05
C VAL A 138 -5.83 -0.83 22.34
N GLU A 139 -6.35 -1.49 21.31
CA GLU A 139 -6.36 -2.95 21.29
C GLU A 139 -5.16 -3.44 20.48
N GLU A 140 -3.99 -3.34 21.11
CA GLU A 140 -2.87 -4.22 20.81
C GLU A 140 -3.25 -5.64 21.28
N SER A 141 -4.29 -6.19 20.65
CA SER A 141 -4.26 -7.60 20.34
C SER A 141 -2.94 -7.79 19.62
N THR A 142 -2.08 -8.62 20.18
CA THR A 142 -1.15 -9.44 19.42
C THR A 142 -1.96 -10.23 18.39
N LYS A 143 -2.55 -9.56 17.39
CA LYS A 143 -2.76 -10.14 16.08
C LYS A 143 -1.37 -10.33 15.53
N GLN A 144 -0.79 -11.45 15.95
CA GLN A 144 0.28 -12.12 15.24
C GLN A 144 0.00 -11.89 13.76
N CYS A 145 0.87 -11.14 13.10
CA CYS A 145 0.71 -10.87 11.68
C CYS A 145 0.59 -12.23 11.03
N MET A 146 -0.59 -12.53 10.49
CA MET A 146 -0.86 -13.85 9.93
C MET A 146 0.25 -14.15 8.93
N THR A 147 0.86 -15.33 9.10
CA THR A 147 1.81 -15.84 8.12
C THR A 147 1.10 -15.97 6.78
N LYS A 148 1.88 -15.95 5.69
CA LYS A 148 1.35 -16.11 4.34
C LYS A 148 0.50 -17.39 4.23
N GLU A 149 0.94 -18.44 4.91
CA GLU A 149 0.31 -19.75 4.98
C GLU A 149 -1.03 -19.71 5.71
N GLU A 150 -1.14 -18.93 6.80
CA GLU A 150 -2.39 -18.71 7.52
C GLU A 150 -3.38 -17.89 6.68
N VAL A 151 -2.92 -16.85 5.98
CA VAL A 151 -3.79 -16.07 5.08
C VAL A 151 -4.32 -16.94 3.94
N TYR A 152 -3.47 -17.80 3.35
CA TYR A 152 -3.91 -18.75 2.32
C TYR A 152 -4.84 -19.84 2.86
N SER A 153 -4.70 -20.23 4.12
CA SER A 153 -5.53 -21.27 4.71
C SER A 153 -6.91 -20.71 5.08
N GLU A 154 -6.97 -19.50 5.64
CA GLU A 154 -8.19 -18.81 6.02
C GLU A 154 -9.00 -18.36 4.80
N PHE A 155 -8.37 -17.67 3.84
CA PHE A 155 -9.04 -17.12 2.66
C PHE A 155 -8.84 -17.96 1.40
N ARG A 156 -8.83 -19.28 1.56
CA ARG A 156 -8.53 -20.24 0.49
C ARG A 156 -9.41 -20.06 -0.75
N ASP A 157 -10.66 -19.66 -0.54
CA ASP A 157 -11.65 -19.38 -1.57
C ASP A 157 -11.24 -18.20 -2.47
N LEU A 158 -10.66 -17.12 -1.91
CA LEU A 158 -10.18 -15.96 -2.67
C LEU A 158 -9.04 -16.29 -3.65
N PHE A 159 -8.28 -17.36 -3.37
CA PHE A 159 -7.14 -17.77 -4.21
C PHE A 159 -7.49 -18.87 -5.23
N LYS A 160 -8.77 -19.23 -5.36
CA LYS A 160 -9.24 -20.24 -6.31
C LYS A 160 -10.02 -19.63 -7.47
N GLY A 161 -9.79 -20.18 -8.67
CA GLY A 161 -10.54 -19.78 -9.87
C GLY A 161 -10.06 -18.44 -10.49
N ILE A 162 -11.00 -17.75 -11.13
CA ILE A 162 -10.84 -16.39 -11.65
C ILE A 162 -11.53 -15.36 -10.75
N GLY A 163 -12.57 -15.75 -10.02
CA GLY A 163 -13.37 -14.81 -9.23
C GLY A 163 -14.43 -14.09 -10.07
N GLN A 164 -15.31 -13.38 -9.40
CA GLN A 164 -16.36 -12.55 -10.02
C GLN A 164 -16.59 -11.34 -9.12
N ILE A 165 -16.41 -10.16 -9.69
CA ILE A 165 -16.68 -8.90 -8.98
C ILE A 165 -18.20 -8.65 -9.04
N PRO A 166 -18.86 -8.35 -7.90
CA PRO A 166 -20.25 -7.93 -7.87
C PRO A 166 -20.50 -6.73 -8.79
N GLY A 167 -21.61 -6.76 -9.52
CA GLY A 167 -21.99 -5.73 -10.48
C GLY A 167 -22.04 -6.24 -11.92
N ILE A 168 -22.78 -5.48 -12.73
CA ILE A 168 -22.96 -5.72 -14.17
C ILE A 168 -22.52 -4.44 -14.88
N ILE A 169 -21.64 -4.60 -15.86
CA ILE A 169 -21.12 -3.52 -16.69
C ILE A 169 -21.97 -3.40 -17.96
N HIS A 170 -22.31 -2.16 -18.28
CA HIS A 170 -22.88 -1.76 -19.56
C HIS A 170 -21.84 -0.98 -20.38
N LEU A 171 -21.77 -1.24 -21.68
CA LEU A 171 -20.89 -0.59 -22.65
C LEU A 171 -21.71 0.30 -23.58
N THR A 172 -21.54 1.62 -23.47
CA THR A 172 -22.26 2.57 -24.33
C THR A 172 -21.48 2.86 -25.61
N THR A 173 -22.16 2.77 -26.75
CA THR A 173 -21.61 3.11 -28.07
C THR A 173 -22.13 4.46 -28.59
N ASP A 174 -21.39 5.07 -29.50
CA ASP A 174 -21.83 6.21 -30.31
C ASP A 174 -22.58 5.70 -31.55
N PRO A 175 -23.90 6.00 -31.68
CA PRO A 175 -24.71 5.52 -32.79
C PRO A 175 -24.28 6.08 -34.15
N SER A 176 -23.46 7.14 -34.20
CA SER A 176 -22.93 7.67 -35.46
C SER A 176 -21.82 6.80 -36.05
N VAL A 177 -21.19 5.94 -35.25
CA VAL A 177 -20.13 5.04 -35.70
C VAL A 177 -20.76 3.73 -36.18
N PRO A 178 -20.67 3.39 -37.48
CA PRO A 178 -21.30 2.18 -37.99
C PRO A 178 -20.60 0.92 -37.45
N PRO A 179 -21.36 -0.18 -37.25
CA PRO A 179 -20.80 -1.44 -36.81
C PRO A 179 -19.85 -2.04 -37.85
N VAL A 180 -18.81 -2.73 -37.35
CA VAL A 180 -17.79 -3.34 -38.19
C VAL A 180 -17.71 -4.84 -37.94
N VAL A 181 -17.83 -5.61 -39.02
CA VAL A 181 -17.56 -7.07 -39.05
C VAL A 181 -16.19 -7.30 -39.67
N ALA A 182 -15.21 -7.59 -38.83
CA ALA A 182 -13.85 -7.84 -39.29
C ALA A 182 -13.74 -9.19 -40.05
N PRO A 183 -12.90 -9.28 -41.09
CA PRO A 183 -12.71 -10.52 -41.85
C PRO A 183 -11.93 -11.56 -41.04
N PRO A 184 -12.20 -12.87 -41.22
CA PRO A 184 -11.53 -13.91 -40.46
C PRO A 184 -10.01 -13.94 -40.70
N HIS A 185 -9.21 -13.86 -39.63
CA HIS A 185 -7.76 -14.06 -39.73
C HIS A 185 -7.37 -15.54 -39.72
N ARG A 186 -6.34 -15.85 -40.52
CA ARG A 186 -5.72 -17.19 -40.51
C ARG A 186 -4.94 -17.40 -39.22
N VAL A 187 -5.34 -18.43 -38.47
CA VAL A 187 -4.59 -18.89 -37.30
C VAL A 187 -3.51 -19.91 -37.73
N PRO A 188 -2.22 -19.69 -37.40
CA PRO A 188 -1.15 -20.64 -37.68
C PRO A 188 -1.47 -22.04 -37.15
N VAL A 189 -1.15 -23.08 -37.94
CA VAL A 189 -1.49 -24.48 -37.61
C VAL A 189 -0.97 -24.89 -36.23
N ALA A 190 0.26 -24.50 -35.90
CA ALA A 190 0.89 -24.78 -34.60
C ALA A 190 0.14 -24.19 -33.40
N MET A 191 -0.63 -23.11 -33.59
CA MET A 191 -1.38 -22.45 -32.52
C MET A 191 -2.80 -22.99 -32.36
N LYS A 192 -3.34 -23.68 -33.36
CA LYS A 192 -4.73 -24.19 -33.33
C LYS A 192 -5.02 -25.08 -32.11
N PRO A 193 -4.17 -26.06 -31.73
CA PRO A 193 -4.46 -26.89 -30.55
C PRO A 193 -4.49 -26.09 -29.25
N LYS A 194 -3.55 -25.14 -29.08
CA LYS A 194 -3.47 -24.27 -27.90
C LYS A 194 -4.67 -23.33 -27.81
N LEU A 195 -5.03 -22.72 -28.94
CA LEU A 195 -6.21 -21.85 -29.03
C LEU A 195 -7.49 -22.62 -28.70
N LYS A 196 -7.70 -23.80 -29.28
CA LYS A 196 -8.89 -24.62 -29.03
C LYS A 196 -9.02 -25.02 -27.55
N LYS A 197 -7.90 -25.37 -26.91
CA LYS A 197 -7.86 -25.67 -25.47
C LYS A 197 -8.24 -24.44 -24.63
N GLU A 198 -7.74 -23.27 -24.99
CA GLU A 198 -8.03 -22.04 -24.26
C GLU A 198 -9.48 -21.56 -24.47
N LEU A 199 -10.03 -21.69 -25.68
CA LEU A 199 -11.46 -21.44 -25.94
C LEU A 199 -12.35 -22.33 -25.07
N ALA A 200 -12.07 -23.63 -25.03
CA ALA A 200 -12.82 -24.57 -24.19
C ALA A 200 -12.71 -24.23 -22.68
N ARG A 201 -11.54 -23.76 -22.23
CA ARG A 201 -11.35 -23.31 -20.85
C ARG A 201 -12.20 -22.08 -20.54
N LEU A 202 -12.19 -21.07 -21.41
CA LEU A 202 -12.96 -19.83 -21.20
C LEU A 202 -14.47 -20.07 -21.29
N GLU A 203 -14.90 -20.95 -22.21
CA GLU A 203 -16.29 -21.38 -22.33
C GLU A 203 -16.75 -22.14 -21.08
N GLY A 204 -15.93 -23.08 -20.59
CA GLY A 204 -16.22 -23.81 -19.34
C GLY A 204 -16.21 -22.94 -18.08
N LEU A 205 -15.62 -21.76 -18.12
CA LEU A 205 -15.65 -20.77 -17.04
C LEU A 205 -16.76 -19.71 -17.23
N ASN A 206 -17.61 -19.85 -18.26
CA ASN A 206 -18.67 -18.90 -18.61
C ASN A 206 -18.11 -17.48 -18.83
N ILE A 207 -16.89 -17.38 -19.37
CA ILE A 207 -16.23 -16.10 -19.73
C ILE A 207 -16.57 -15.72 -21.17
N ILE A 208 -16.65 -16.73 -22.04
CA ILE A 208 -17.10 -16.59 -23.43
C ILE A 208 -18.23 -17.57 -23.72
N GLU A 209 -18.99 -17.28 -24.76
CA GLU A 209 -20.10 -18.10 -25.21
C GLU A 209 -20.16 -18.10 -26.74
N LYS A 210 -20.59 -19.20 -27.34
CA LYS A 210 -20.77 -19.30 -28.80
C LYS A 210 -21.93 -18.44 -29.26
N VAL A 211 -21.73 -17.80 -30.39
CA VAL A 211 -22.75 -16.97 -31.04
C VAL A 211 -23.20 -17.63 -32.33
N VAL A 212 -24.50 -17.90 -32.42
CA VAL A 212 -25.16 -18.44 -33.62
C VAL A 212 -25.93 -17.37 -34.39
N GLU A 213 -26.41 -16.36 -33.69
CA GLU A 213 -27.21 -15.27 -34.27
C GLU A 213 -26.36 -14.24 -35.03
N PRO A 214 -26.99 -13.43 -35.90
CA PRO A 214 -26.32 -12.29 -36.51
C PRO A 214 -25.81 -11.31 -35.44
N THR A 215 -24.61 -10.78 -35.63
CA THR A 215 -24.02 -9.77 -34.74
C THR A 215 -23.42 -8.66 -35.57
N ASP A 216 -23.72 -7.42 -35.21
CA ASP A 216 -23.29 -6.24 -35.95
C ASP A 216 -21.79 -5.98 -35.77
N TRP A 217 -21.28 -6.19 -34.55
CA TRP A 217 -19.87 -6.04 -34.23
C TRP A 217 -19.16 -7.39 -34.26
N VAL A 218 -18.06 -7.49 -34.99
CA VAL A 218 -17.16 -8.65 -34.90
C VAL A 218 -15.72 -8.18 -34.94
N SER A 219 -15.01 -8.42 -33.83
CA SER A 219 -13.58 -8.14 -33.68
C SER A 219 -12.71 -9.31 -34.14
N ASN A 220 -11.48 -8.98 -34.52
CA ASN A 220 -10.47 -9.99 -34.86
C ASN A 220 -9.92 -10.68 -33.61
N LEU A 221 -9.65 -11.99 -33.72
CA LEU A 221 -8.97 -12.74 -32.68
C LEU A 221 -7.48 -12.40 -32.63
N VAL A 222 -6.97 -12.07 -31.44
CA VAL A 222 -5.56 -11.88 -31.16
C VAL A 222 -5.09 -12.96 -30.18
N ILE A 223 -4.04 -13.69 -30.56
CA ILE A 223 -3.47 -14.78 -29.76
C ILE A 223 -2.12 -14.31 -29.23
N MET A 224 -1.99 -14.22 -27.90
CA MET A 224 -0.72 -13.91 -27.26
C MET A 224 -0.21 -15.08 -26.44
N THR A 225 1.12 -15.25 -26.40
CA THR A 225 1.77 -16.22 -25.51
C THR A 225 2.33 -15.45 -24.32
N LYS A 226 1.83 -15.74 -23.11
CA LYS A 226 2.38 -15.19 -21.86
C LYS A 226 3.79 -15.73 -21.64
N THR A 227 4.59 -15.03 -20.84
CA THR A 227 5.95 -15.45 -20.46
C THR A 227 6.00 -16.84 -19.81
N ASN A 228 4.93 -17.24 -19.13
CA ASN A 228 4.77 -18.58 -18.55
C ASN A 228 4.31 -19.65 -19.57
N GLY A 229 4.33 -19.36 -20.86
CA GLY A 229 3.96 -20.27 -21.95
C GLY A 229 2.44 -20.46 -22.16
N LYS A 230 1.59 -19.87 -21.31
CA LYS A 230 0.12 -19.96 -21.46
C LYS A 230 -0.38 -19.06 -22.59
N THR A 231 -1.41 -19.52 -23.29
CA THR A 231 -2.07 -18.75 -24.34
C THR A 231 -3.09 -17.79 -23.73
N ARG A 232 -3.08 -16.53 -24.16
CA ARG A 232 -4.09 -15.51 -23.85
C ARG A 232 -4.87 -15.19 -25.11
N ILE A 233 -6.18 -15.28 -25.01
CA ILE A 233 -7.11 -14.86 -26.07
C ILE A 233 -7.50 -13.40 -25.79
N CYS A 234 -7.31 -12.56 -26.80
CA CYS A 234 -7.77 -11.18 -26.83
C CYS A 234 -8.54 -10.94 -28.13
N ILE A 235 -9.25 -9.82 -28.16
CA ILE A 235 -9.81 -9.27 -29.38
C ILE A 235 -8.94 -8.10 -29.83
N ASP A 236 -8.96 -7.75 -31.11
CA ASP A 236 -8.53 -6.45 -31.60
C ASP A 236 -9.77 -5.56 -31.65
N PRO A 237 -9.99 -4.71 -30.63
CA PRO A 237 -11.20 -3.92 -30.52
C PRO A 237 -11.04 -2.57 -31.19
N LYS A 238 -10.05 -2.34 -32.07
CA LYS A 238 -9.83 -1.03 -32.70
C LYS A 238 -11.11 -0.43 -33.30
N PRO A 239 -11.88 -1.13 -34.15
CA PRO A 239 -13.13 -0.58 -34.68
C PRO A 239 -14.18 -0.35 -33.58
N LEU A 240 -14.29 -1.29 -32.65
CA LEU A 240 -15.24 -1.16 -31.53
C LEU A 240 -14.89 0.02 -30.61
N ASN A 241 -13.61 0.30 -30.39
CA ASN A 241 -13.11 1.39 -29.55
C ASN A 241 -13.36 2.77 -30.14
N GLU A 242 -13.58 2.88 -31.45
CA GLU A 242 -14.03 4.11 -32.10
C GLU A 242 -15.49 4.42 -31.73
N ALA A 243 -16.33 3.37 -31.62
CA ALA A 243 -17.72 3.51 -31.19
C ALA A 243 -17.87 3.62 -29.66
N LEU A 244 -17.04 2.95 -28.86
CA LEU A 244 -17.18 2.92 -27.40
C LEU A 244 -16.94 4.31 -26.78
N LYS A 245 -17.95 4.79 -26.06
CA LYS A 245 -17.84 6.00 -25.23
C LYS A 245 -17.03 5.68 -23.99
N ARG A 246 -16.04 6.52 -23.70
CA ARG A 246 -15.17 6.39 -22.53
C ARG A 246 -15.74 7.26 -21.41
N GLU A 247 -16.04 6.65 -20.27
CA GLU A 247 -16.28 7.42 -19.04
C GLU A 247 -14.95 8.01 -18.57
N HIS A 248 -14.95 9.28 -18.18
CA HIS A 248 -13.78 9.91 -17.57
C HIS A 248 -13.88 9.75 -16.05
N TYR A 249 -13.27 8.67 -15.54
CA TYR A 249 -13.18 8.42 -14.11
C TYR A 249 -11.85 8.96 -13.56
N PRO A 250 -11.85 9.83 -12.53
CA PRO A 250 -10.62 10.38 -11.98
C PRO A 250 -9.87 9.27 -11.22
N LEU A 251 -8.74 8.83 -11.78
CA LEU A 251 -7.82 7.96 -11.09
C LEU A 251 -6.94 8.81 -10.17
N PRO A 252 -6.76 8.44 -8.88
CA PRO A 252 -5.85 9.15 -8.01
C PRO A 252 -4.43 9.08 -8.57
N VAL A 253 -3.70 10.19 -8.56
CA VAL A 253 -2.28 10.18 -8.93
C VAL A 253 -1.44 9.74 -7.74
N ILE A 254 -0.22 9.28 -7.99
CA ILE A 254 0.63 8.74 -6.92
C ILE A 254 0.91 9.80 -5.84
N GLU A 255 0.99 11.06 -6.22
CA GLU A 255 1.17 12.21 -5.34
C GLU A 255 -0.01 12.41 -4.36
N ASP A 256 -1.23 12.00 -4.73
CA ASP A 256 -2.40 12.08 -3.86
C ASP A 256 -2.43 10.92 -2.83
N VAL A 257 -1.83 9.78 -3.20
CA VAL A 257 -1.84 8.56 -2.38
C VAL A 257 -0.65 8.54 -1.41
N LEU A 258 0.51 9.05 -1.82
CA LEU A 258 1.74 9.01 -1.01
C LEU A 258 1.60 9.65 0.39
N PRO A 259 0.96 10.82 0.55
CA PRO A 259 0.74 11.42 1.89
C PRO A 259 -0.07 10.53 2.82
N GLN A 260 -1.01 9.74 2.28
CA GLN A 260 -1.85 8.82 3.06
C GLN A 260 -1.05 7.63 3.59
N LEU A 261 0.14 7.38 3.04
CA LEU A 261 1.02 6.27 3.39
C LEU A 261 2.15 6.67 4.37
N CYS A 262 2.31 7.96 4.69
CA CYS A 262 3.47 8.47 5.44
C CYS A 262 3.65 7.85 6.84
N ASP A 263 2.56 7.47 7.52
CA ASP A 263 2.61 6.89 8.87
C ASP A 263 2.49 5.35 8.90
N VAL A 264 2.45 4.70 7.73
CA VAL A 264 2.27 3.25 7.60
C VAL A 264 3.61 2.52 7.67
N LYS A 265 3.69 1.50 8.54
CA LYS A 265 4.92 0.71 8.79
C LYS A 265 5.00 -0.59 7.99
N VAL A 266 3.87 -1.12 7.57
CA VAL A 266 3.74 -2.41 6.88
C VAL A 266 2.82 -2.23 5.69
N TYR A 267 3.28 -2.64 4.52
CA TYR A 267 2.52 -2.59 3.28
C TYR A 267 2.20 -4.01 2.83
N SER A 268 0.96 -4.24 2.40
CA SER A 268 0.58 -5.43 1.66
C SER A 268 0.21 -5.04 0.24
N LYS A 269 0.50 -5.91 -0.72
CA LYS A 269 0.10 -5.76 -2.11
C LYS A 269 -0.66 -7.00 -2.54
N ALA A 270 -1.89 -6.80 -2.99
CA ALA A 270 -2.70 -7.82 -3.64
C ALA A 270 -2.87 -7.45 -5.13
N ASP A 271 -2.99 -8.47 -5.98
CA ASP A 271 -3.26 -8.29 -7.40
C ASP A 271 -4.37 -9.26 -7.82
N LEU A 272 -5.33 -8.75 -8.59
CA LEU A 272 -6.46 -9.52 -9.07
C LEU A 272 -6.07 -10.31 -10.32
N LYS A 273 -6.11 -11.64 -10.19
CA LYS A 273 -5.80 -12.55 -11.30
C LYS A 273 -6.78 -12.35 -12.44
N GLU A 274 -6.26 -11.86 -13.57
CA GLU A 274 -7.05 -11.59 -14.78
C GLU A 274 -8.27 -10.69 -14.50
N GLY A 275 -8.09 -9.65 -13.68
CA GLY A 275 -9.15 -8.81 -13.11
C GLY A 275 -10.31 -8.42 -14.04
N PHE A 276 -10.04 -8.00 -15.28
CA PHE A 276 -11.13 -7.65 -16.21
C PHE A 276 -12.09 -8.81 -16.50
N LEU A 277 -11.59 -10.06 -16.55
CA LEU A 277 -12.44 -11.23 -16.75
C LEU A 277 -13.32 -11.57 -15.53
N GLN A 278 -13.14 -10.88 -14.40
CA GLN A 278 -14.02 -11.00 -13.23
C GLN A 278 -15.27 -10.12 -13.34
N CYS A 279 -15.25 -9.10 -14.20
CA CYS A 279 -16.37 -8.18 -14.38
C CYS A 279 -17.40 -8.74 -15.35
N THR A 280 -18.66 -8.82 -14.93
CA THR A 280 -19.79 -9.31 -15.75
C THR A 280 -20.25 -8.23 -16.73
N LEU A 281 -20.46 -8.58 -18.00
CA LEU A 281 -21.14 -7.72 -18.97
C LEU A 281 -22.65 -8.03 -18.96
N ASP A 282 -23.48 -7.03 -19.23
CA ASP A 282 -24.87 -7.28 -19.62
C ASP A 282 -24.96 -7.91 -21.02
N GLU A 283 -26.16 -8.36 -21.37
CA GLU A 283 -26.39 -9.08 -22.62
C GLU A 283 -26.11 -8.21 -23.86
N GLU A 284 -26.52 -6.94 -23.85
CA GLU A 284 -26.31 -6.00 -24.95
C GLU A 284 -24.81 -5.76 -25.18
N SER A 285 -24.07 -5.49 -24.10
CA SER A 285 -22.63 -5.25 -24.13
C SER A 285 -21.86 -6.50 -24.52
N SER A 286 -22.33 -7.68 -24.09
CA SER A 286 -21.78 -8.97 -24.49
C SER A 286 -21.82 -9.13 -26.01
N GLN A 287 -22.93 -8.76 -26.67
CA GLN A 287 -23.05 -8.83 -28.14
C GLN A 287 -22.03 -7.95 -28.88
N LEU A 288 -21.68 -6.78 -28.32
CA LEU A 288 -20.68 -5.87 -28.91
C LEU A 288 -19.29 -6.50 -28.98
N THR A 289 -19.00 -7.48 -28.11
CA THR A 289 -17.67 -8.08 -27.95
C THR A 289 -17.47 -9.35 -28.77
N ALA A 290 -18.34 -9.62 -29.74
CA ALA A 290 -18.23 -10.81 -30.56
C ALA A 290 -16.92 -10.83 -31.37
N PHE A 291 -16.36 -12.02 -31.56
CA PHE A 291 -15.12 -12.26 -32.28
C PHE A 291 -15.16 -13.58 -33.05
N GLN A 292 -14.40 -13.65 -34.14
CA GLN A 292 -14.35 -14.82 -35.01
C GLN A 292 -13.17 -15.75 -34.69
N THR A 293 -13.42 -17.05 -34.78
CA THR A 293 -12.40 -18.10 -34.70
C THR A 293 -12.55 -19.08 -35.87
N PRO A 294 -11.56 -19.94 -36.14
CA PRO A 294 -11.69 -21.00 -37.14
C PRO A 294 -12.82 -22.02 -36.86
N TRP A 295 -13.44 -21.98 -35.67
CA TRP A 295 -14.51 -22.90 -35.25
C TRP A 295 -15.84 -22.20 -34.96
N GLY A 296 -16.00 -20.98 -35.43
CA GLY A 296 -17.23 -20.18 -35.24
C GLY A 296 -16.98 -18.89 -34.46
N ARG A 297 -18.08 -18.15 -34.23
CA ARG A 297 -18.09 -16.90 -33.49
C ARG A 297 -18.33 -17.14 -32.01
N TYR A 298 -17.69 -16.32 -31.19
CA TYR A 298 -17.87 -16.27 -29.74
C TYR A 298 -18.07 -14.82 -29.32
N ARG A 299 -18.69 -14.61 -28.17
CA ARG A 299 -18.78 -13.31 -27.49
C ARG A 299 -18.29 -13.44 -26.06
N TYR A 300 -17.91 -12.33 -25.45
CA TYR A 300 -17.51 -12.30 -24.05
C TYR A 300 -18.71 -11.99 -23.15
N LYS A 301 -18.91 -12.82 -22.13
CA LYS A 301 -19.84 -12.54 -21.00
C LYS A 301 -19.16 -11.75 -19.88
N ARG A 302 -17.83 -11.63 -19.95
CA ARG A 302 -16.99 -10.89 -19.01
C ARG A 302 -16.16 -9.86 -19.75
N MET A 303 -15.79 -8.76 -19.11
CA MET A 303 -15.11 -7.66 -19.80
C MET A 303 -13.81 -8.11 -20.50
N PRO A 304 -13.72 -8.04 -21.84
CA PRO A 304 -12.52 -8.46 -22.57
C PRO A 304 -11.37 -7.47 -22.39
N PHE A 305 -10.14 -7.97 -22.57
CA PHE A 305 -8.96 -7.10 -22.62
C PHE A 305 -8.94 -6.24 -23.89
N GLY A 306 -8.51 -5.00 -23.75
CA GLY A 306 -8.20 -4.10 -24.87
C GLY A 306 -9.30 -3.10 -25.23
N ILE A 307 -10.52 -3.25 -24.70
CA ILE A 307 -11.56 -2.26 -24.93
C ILE A 307 -11.25 -0.96 -24.19
N LYS A 308 -11.54 0.17 -24.83
CA LYS A 308 -11.18 1.52 -24.37
C LYS A 308 -11.69 1.90 -22.97
N PRO A 309 -12.96 1.59 -22.57
CA PRO A 309 -13.47 1.99 -21.26
C PRO A 309 -13.15 1.00 -20.12
N ALA A 310 -12.47 -0.13 -20.40
CA ALA A 310 -12.25 -1.16 -19.39
C ALA A 310 -11.53 -0.68 -18.12
N PRO A 311 -10.45 0.12 -18.18
CA PRO A 311 -9.76 0.57 -16.97
C PRO A 311 -10.64 1.41 -16.05
N GLU A 312 -11.43 2.34 -16.59
CA GLU A 312 -12.29 3.22 -15.81
C GLU A 312 -13.48 2.48 -15.21
N LEU A 313 -14.11 1.61 -16.00
CA LEU A 313 -15.20 0.76 -15.51
C LEU A 313 -14.72 -0.20 -14.41
N PHE A 314 -13.50 -0.76 -14.58
CA PHE A 314 -12.88 -1.59 -13.56
C PHE A 314 -12.61 -0.81 -12.28
N GLN A 315 -11.99 0.38 -12.36
CA GLN A 315 -11.71 1.18 -11.18
C GLN A 315 -12.97 1.61 -10.45
N LYS A 316 -14.00 2.02 -11.20
CA LYS A 316 -15.30 2.41 -10.63
C LYS A 316 -15.96 1.25 -9.87
N LEU A 317 -15.85 0.02 -10.38
CA LEU A 317 -16.32 -1.14 -9.63
C LEU A 317 -15.46 -1.36 -8.38
N ASP A 318 -14.14 -1.36 -8.53
CA ASP A 318 -13.19 -1.63 -7.45
C ASP A 318 -13.30 -0.65 -6.27
N GLN A 319 -13.53 0.66 -6.54
CA GLN A 319 -13.71 1.66 -5.48
C GLN A 319 -15.10 1.62 -4.81
N ASN A 320 -16.08 0.95 -5.42
CA ASN A 320 -17.43 0.83 -4.87
C ASN A 320 -17.67 -0.53 -4.17
N LEU A 321 -16.64 -1.35 -4.04
CA LEU A 321 -16.64 -2.59 -3.23
C LEU A 321 -16.29 -2.29 -1.78
#